data_AF-A0AA35WB13-F1
#
_entry.id   AF-A0AA35WB13-F1
#
_cell.length_a   1.000
_cell.length_b   1.000
_cell.length_c   1.000
_cell.angle_alpha   90.00
_cell.angle_beta   90.00
_cell.angle_gamma   90.00
#
_symmetry.space_group_name_H-M   'P 1'
#
loop_
_entity.id
_entity.type
_entity.pdbx_description
1 polymer ?
#
loop_
_entity_poly.entity_id
_entity_poly.type
_entity_poly.pdbx_seq_one_letter_code
_entity_poly.pdbx_strand_id
1 'polypeptide(L)'
;MENRLEKSSVRFNSSLATNSQLRMKIDHLRQEKAVFEGIHKKLQKELLSCKRNIGEVIEASTQGYDSRDEAQTKLLSLKEKADKEVAQYEMEVKELQRQIDYDRKLRDFMNRKNQERAEAHMEIEARKMRKEVEKTSTRERTVLSYEQAFEKIKKATGITDIDQLVSKFIDVEDQNFALFNFVNELNAEIETVRDKISQVTEEIEKFKGQGVEMEEKRRAILRDLEAELARVEEEAGEFERRFKTSTATVEQLLTGVDSVFTKTGCDSSAITSLLGGHSGVTETTILQYLGVVEQKTNELLQLQAFIKAKESGDPEQ
;
A
#
# COMPACT_ATOMS: atom_id res chain seq x y z
N MET A 1 29.54 49.74 -81.57
CA MET A 1 28.66 48.74 -80.94
C MET A 1 29.45 47.67 -80.16
N GLU A 2 30.66 47.32 -80.58
CA GLU A 2 31.55 46.35 -79.89
C GLU A 2 31.75 46.60 -78.38
N ASN A 3 32.06 47.83 -77.98
CA ASN A 3 32.31 48.16 -76.56
C ASN A 3 31.12 47.86 -75.61
N ARG A 4 29.88 47.88 -76.11
CA ARG A 4 28.69 47.51 -75.32
C ARG A 4 28.51 45.99 -75.25
N LEU A 5 28.81 45.30 -76.35
CA LEU A 5 28.76 43.84 -76.43
C LEU A 5 29.84 43.20 -75.54
N GLU A 6 31.04 43.78 -75.51
CA GLU A 6 32.14 43.34 -74.65
C GLU A 6 31.80 43.52 -73.17
N LYS A 7 31.30 44.69 -72.76
CA LYS A 7 30.82 44.92 -71.39
C LYS A 7 29.69 43.98 -70.99
N SER A 8 28.78 43.66 -71.91
CA SER A 8 27.71 42.67 -71.67
C SER A 8 28.26 41.26 -71.49
N SER A 9 29.24 40.87 -72.31
CA SER A 9 29.91 39.56 -72.23
C SER A 9 30.70 39.40 -70.94
N VAL A 10 31.39 40.46 -70.48
CA VAL A 10 32.08 40.46 -69.18
C VAL A 10 31.10 40.29 -68.02
N ARG A 11 29.96 41.00 -68.03
CA ARG A 11 28.91 40.84 -67.01
C ARG A 11 28.28 39.45 -67.02
N PHE A 12 28.06 38.90 -68.21
CA PHE A 12 27.55 37.53 -68.37
C PHE A 12 28.53 36.50 -67.82
N ASN A 13 29.82 36.60 -68.18
CA ASN A 13 30.86 35.72 -67.67
C ASN A 13 31.04 35.84 -66.15
N SER A 14 30.97 37.05 -65.60
CA SER A 14 30.98 37.29 -64.15
C SER A 14 29.78 36.64 -63.46
N SER A 15 28.58 36.75 -64.04
CA SER A 15 27.37 36.10 -63.52
C SER A 15 27.44 34.58 -63.62
N LEU A 16 28.09 34.05 -64.65
CA LEU A 16 28.32 32.61 -64.80
C LEU A 16 29.29 32.09 -63.72
N ALA A 17 30.36 32.85 -63.45
CA ALA A 17 31.32 32.51 -62.40
C ALA A 17 30.69 32.54 -61.01
N THR A 18 29.87 33.56 -60.70
CA THR A 18 29.13 33.61 -59.42
C THR A 18 28.11 32.48 -59.32
N ASN A 19 27.40 32.14 -60.41
CA ASN A 19 26.47 31.01 -60.43
C ASN A 19 27.20 29.68 -60.17
N SER A 20 28.38 29.49 -60.77
CA SER A 20 29.22 28.31 -60.52
C SER A 20 29.67 28.22 -59.06
N GLN A 21 30.07 29.33 -58.44
CA GLN A 21 30.43 29.38 -57.02
C GLN A 21 29.25 29.07 -56.11
N LEU A 22 28.06 29.62 -56.41
CA LEU A 22 26.84 29.33 -55.65
C LEU A 22 26.45 27.85 -55.74
N ARG A 23 26.58 27.23 -56.92
CA ARG A 23 26.34 25.78 -57.09
C ARG A 23 27.28 24.94 -56.23
N MET A 24 28.59 25.23 -56.25
CA MET A 24 29.54 24.55 -55.38
C MET A 24 29.21 24.70 -53.89
N LYS A 25 28.78 25.89 -53.46
CA LYS A 25 28.37 26.14 -52.08
C LYS A 25 27.10 25.36 -51.71
N ILE A 26 26.12 25.29 -52.62
CA ILE A 26 24.90 24.48 -52.42
C ILE A 26 25.25 23.00 -52.27
N ASP A 27 26.13 22.47 -53.13
CA ASP A 27 26.53 21.07 -53.06
C ASP A 27 27.33 20.74 -51.79
N HIS A 28 28.19 21.66 -51.35
CA HIS A 28 28.89 21.54 -50.07
C HIS A 28 27.91 21.50 -48.89
N LEU A 29 26.95 22.44 -48.82
CA LEU A 29 25.94 22.47 -47.76
C LEU A 29 25.04 21.22 -47.77
N ARG A 30 24.76 20.65 -48.94
CA ARG A 30 24.02 19.38 -49.06
C ARG A 30 24.80 18.21 -48.47
N GLN A 31 26.11 18.15 -48.71
CA GLN A 31 26.98 17.14 -48.11
C GLN A 31 27.05 17.29 -46.59
N GLU A 32 27.24 18.51 -46.07
CA GLU A 32 27.24 18.77 -44.64
C GLU A 32 25.92 18.37 -43.98
N LYS A 33 24.77 18.72 -44.60
CA LYS A 33 23.45 18.31 -44.12
C LYS A 33 23.32 16.79 -44.07
N ALA A 34 23.78 16.07 -45.08
CA ALA A 34 23.72 14.61 -45.10
C ALA A 34 24.57 13.98 -43.98
N VAL A 35 25.75 14.52 -43.70
CA VAL A 35 26.60 14.10 -42.58
C VAL A 35 25.89 14.37 -41.25
N PHE A 36 25.32 15.57 -41.07
CA PHE A 36 24.60 15.96 -39.87
C PHE A 36 23.38 15.06 -39.61
N GLU A 37 22.56 14.80 -40.63
CA GLU A 37 21.42 13.88 -40.52
C GLU A 37 21.85 12.46 -40.14
N GLY A 38 23.00 12.00 -40.66
CA GLY A 38 23.60 10.73 -40.28
C GLY A 38 23.99 10.66 -38.80
N ILE A 39 24.63 11.71 -38.29
CA ILE A 39 25.00 11.81 -36.86
C ILE A 39 23.74 11.90 -35.98
N HIS A 40 22.77 12.73 -36.37
CA HIS A 40 21.51 12.87 -35.64
C HIS A 40 20.77 11.54 -35.50
N LYS A 41 20.67 10.76 -36.58
CA LYS A 41 20.06 9.42 -36.55
C LYS A 41 20.79 8.45 -35.61
N LYS A 42 22.13 8.50 -35.58
CA LYS A 42 22.93 7.68 -34.65
C LYS A 42 22.66 8.06 -33.19
N LEU A 43 22.73 9.35 -32.88
CA LEU A 43 22.44 9.87 -31.54
C LEU A 43 21.01 9.54 -31.08
N GLN A 44 20.04 9.64 -31.98
CA GLN A 44 18.66 9.28 -31.67
C GLN A 44 18.51 7.78 -31.35
N LYS A 45 19.23 6.91 -32.08
CA LYS A 45 19.26 5.47 -31.80
C LYS A 45 19.93 5.16 -30.46
N GLU A 46 21.04 5.82 -30.15
CA GLU A 46 21.73 5.68 -28.87
C GLU A 46 20.87 6.15 -27.70
N LEU A 47 20.17 7.28 -27.86
CA LEU A 47 19.24 7.79 -26.86
C LEU A 47 18.11 6.79 -26.57
N LEU A 48 17.52 6.19 -27.61
CA LEU A 48 16.49 5.17 -27.45
C LEU A 48 17.04 3.91 -26.76
N SER A 49 18.25 3.47 -27.12
CA SER A 49 18.90 2.34 -26.45
C SER A 49 19.18 2.64 -24.97
N CYS A 50 19.67 3.85 -24.66
CA CYS A 50 19.93 4.27 -23.29
C CYS A 50 18.64 4.30 -22.45
N LYS A 51 17.56 4.85 -23.00
CA LYS A 51 16.24 4.84 -22.32
C LYS A 51 15.75 3.42 -22.04
N ARG A 52 15.94 2.49 -22.99
CA ARG A 52 15.60 1.08 -22.80
C ARG A 52 16.43 0.44 -21.68
N ASN A 53 17.74 0.64 -21.69
CA ASN A 53 18.63 0.12 -20.65
C ASN A 53 18.28 0.69 -19.26
N ILE A 54 17.91 1.97 -19.19
CA ILE A 54 17.42 2.58 -17.94
C ILE A 54 16.15 1.89 -17.45
N GLY A 55 15.20 1.62 -18.34
CA GLY A 55 13.98 0.86 -18.01
C GLY A 55 14.29 -0.53 -17.44
N GLU A 56 15.16 -1.28 -18.13
CA GLU A 56 15.58 -2.63 -17.71
C GLU A 56 16.28 -2.62 -16.34
N VAL A 57 17.12 -1.63 -16.07
CA VAL A 57 17.79 -1.48 -14.75
C VAL A 57 16.79 -1.12 -13.65
N ILE A 58 15.81 -0.27 -13.95
CA ILE A 58 14.75 0.10 -12.99
C ILE A 58 13.90 -1.13 -12.66
N GLU A 59 13.45 -1.88 -13.65
CA GLU A 59 12.66 -3.11 -13.45
C GLU A 59 13.43 -4.15 -12.61
N ALA A 60 14.71 -4.39 -12.94
CA ALA A 60 15.56 -5.29 -12.16
C ALA A 60 15.76 -4.78 -10.72
N SER A 61 15.89 -3.48 -10.52
CA SER A 61 16.04 -2.88 -9.19
C SER A 61 14.77 -3.05 -8.37
N THR A 62 13.60 -2.74 -8.96
CA THR A 62 12.29 -2.92 -8.31
C THR A 62 12.08 -4.37 -7.90
N GLN A 63 12.34 -5.33 -8.81
CA GLN A 63 12.24 -6.75 -8.47
C GLN A 63 13.18 -7.17 -7.32
N GLY A 64 14.39 -6.61 -7.28
CA GLY A 64 15.33 -6.82 -6.19
C GLY A 64 14.83 -6.25 -4.85
N TYR A 65 14.19 -5.09 -4.87
CA TYR A 65 13.58 -4.49 -3.69
C TYR A 65 12.40 -5.31 -3.17
N ASP A 66 11.51 -5.76 -4.06
CA ASP A 66 10.36 -6.59 -3.69
C ASP A 66 10.81 -7.91 -3.07
N SER A 67 11.77 -8.60 -3.71
CA SER A 67 12.34 -9.86 -3.19
C SER A 67 12.98 -9.67 -1.81
N ARG A 68 13.65 -8.54 -1.58
CA ARG A 68 14.27 -8.21 -0.29
C ARG A 68 13.19 -7.97 0.78
N ASP A 69 12.13 -7.25 0.44
CA ASP A 69 11.04 -6.94 1.38
C ASP A 69 10.27 -8.20 1.79
N GLU A 70 10.00 -9.09 0.83
CA GLU A 70 9.42 -10.41 1.10
C GLU A 70 10.32 -11.25 2.04
N ALA A 71 11.63 -11.30 1.76
CA ALA A 71 12.58 -12.01 2.60
C ALA A 71 12.67 -11.43 4.01
N GLN A 72 12.65 -10.10 4.15
CA GLN A 72 12.68 -9.41 5.43
C GLN A 72 11.41 -9.69 6.24
N THR A 73 10.24 -9.64 5.61
CA THR A 73 8.96 -10.00 6.23
C THR A 73 8.95 -11.44 6.71
N LYS A 74 9.45 -12.37 5.88
CA LYS A 74 9.57 -13.79 6.26
C LYS A 74 10.53 -14.00 7.42
N LEU A 75 11.66 -13.28 7.45
CA LEU A 75 12.63 -13.33 8.55
C LEU A 75 11.99 -12.83 9.85
N LEU A 76 11.28 -11.70 9.80
CA LEU A 76 10.57 -11.17 10.96
C LEU A 76 9.57 -12.19 11.52
N SER A 77 8.75 -12.79 10.65
CA SER A 77 7.78 -13.83 11.04
C SER A 77 8.45 -15.06 11.65
N LEU A 78 9.57 -15.51 11.11
CA LEU A 78 10.34 -16.63 11.67
C LEU A 78 10.93 -16.29 13.03
N LYS A 79 11.43 -15.06 13.19
CA LYS A 79 11.96 -14.58 14.47
C LYS A 79 10.86 -14.53 15.54
N GLU A 80 9.70 -13.97 15.22
CA GLU A 80 8.56 -13.94 16.14
C GLU A 80 8.08 -15.35 16.53
N LYS A 81 8.10 -16.30 15.59
CA LYS A 81 7.79 -17.71 15.88
C LYS A 81 8.83 -18.32 16.82
N ALA A 82 10.12 -18.12 16.55
CA ALA A 82 11.19 -18.62 17.40
C ALA A 82 11.10 -18.04 18.83
N ASP A 83 10.84 -16.74 18.96
CA ASP A 83 10.68 -16.08 20.26
C ASP A 83 9.48 -16.66 21.04
N LYS A 84 8.36 -16.95 20.34
CA LYS A 84 7.19 -17.63 20.94
C LYS A 84 7.50 -19.07 21.35
N GLU A 85 8.20 -19.83 20.52
CA GLU A 85 8.60 -21.20 20.83
C GLU A 85 9.53 -21.26 22.04
N VAL A 86 10.49 -20.32 22.13
CA VAL A 86 11.37 -20.21 23.32
C VAL A 86 10.55 -19.88 24.57
N ALA A 87 9.64 -18.92 24.49
CA ALA A 87 8.78 -18.57 25.63
C ALA A 87 7.89 -19.74 26.09
N GLN A 88 7.33 -20.50 25.15
CA GLN A 88 6.55 -21.70 25.44
C GLN A 88 7.43 -22.79 26.08
N TYR A 89 8.60 -23.04 25.52
CA TYR A 89 9.56 -24.00 26.07
C TYR A 89 9.99 -23.62 27.50
N GLU A 90 10.26 -22.35 27.76
CA GLU A 90 10.59 -21.88 29.11
C GLU A 90 9.44 -22.08 30.11
N MET A 91 8.20 -21.90 29.68
CA MET A 91 7.02 -22.19 30.51
C MET A 91 6.91 -23.69 30.80
N GLU A 92 7.05 -24.55 29.79
CA GLU A 92 7.01 -26.00 29.94
C GLU A 92 8.10 -26.50 30.89
N VAL A 93 9.33 -26.00 30.76
CA VAL A 93 10.45 -26.33 31.66
C VAL A 93 10.13 -25.93 33.10
N LYS A 94 9.56 -24.74 33.32
CA LYS A 94 9.16 -24.30 34.67
C LYS A 94 8.08 -25.19 35.27
N GLU A 95 7.11 -25.62 34.47
CA GLU A 95 6.04 -26.50 34.93
C GLU A 95 6.56 -27.90 35.28
N LEU A 96 7.40 -28.48 34.43
CA LEU A 96 8.07 -29.74 34.71
C LEU A 96 8.94 -29.65 35.97
N GLN A 97 9.66 -28.53 36.17
CA GLN A 97 10.43 -28.32 37.38
C GLN A 97 9.55 -28.27 38.64
N ARG A 98 8.38 -27.63 38.57
CA ARG A 98 7.41 -27.61 39.68
C ARG A 98 6.90 -29.01 40.00
N GLN A 99 6.58 -29.81 38.98
CA GLN A 99 6.17 -31.21 39.17
C GLN A 99 7.28 -32.03 39.83
N ILE A 100 8.53 -31.89 39.38
CA ILE A 100 9.69 -32.57 39.98
C ILE A 100 9.87 -32.16 41.45
N ASP A 101 9.78 -30.86 41.75
CA ASP A 101 9.92 -30.36 43.13
C ASP A 101 8.79 -30.86 44.04
N TYR A 102 7.57 -30.94 43.51
CA TYR A 102 6.43 -31.52 44.20
C TYR A 102 6.65 -33.01 44.49
N ASP A 103 7.03 -33.79 43.49
CA ASP A 103 7.33 -35.22 43.62
C ASP A 103 8.47 -35.47 44.61
N ARG A 104 9.51 -34.61 44.59
CA ARG A 104 10.63 -34.70 45.54
C ARG A 104 10.16 -34.44 46.97
N LYS A 105 9.36 -33.39 47.18
CA LYS A 105 8.78 -33.09 48.51
C LYS A 105 7.87 -34.21 48.99
N LEU A 106 7.05 -34.77 48.11
CA LEU A 106 6.17 -35.90 48.43
C LEU A 106 6.98 -37.14 48.80
N ARG A 107 8.04 -37.44 48.04
CA ARG A 107 8.94 -38.56 48.34
C ARG A 107 9.67 -38.36 49.67
N ASP A 108 10.16 -37.16 49.95
CA ASP A 108 10.80 -36.83 51.23
C ASP A 108 9.82 -36.90 52.41
N PHE A 109 8.57 -36.49 52.20
CA PHE A 109 7.50 -36.63 53.19
C PHE A 109 7.16 -38.10 53.46
N MET A 110 6.99 -38.91 52.41
CA MET A 110 6.75 -40.35 52.52
C MET A 110 7.92 -41.06 53.21
N ASN A 111 9.16 -40.71 52.86
CA ASN A 111 10.36 -41.24 53.52
C ASN A 111 10.38 -40.89 55.01
N ARG A 112 10.14 -39.62 55.37
CA ARG A 112 10.06 -39.21 56.78
C ARG A 112 8.94 -39.92 57.53
N LYS A 113 7.74 -40.03 56.95
CA LYS A 113 6.63 -40.74 57.58
C LYS A 113 6.88 -42.24 57.72
N ASN A 114 7.52 -42.87 56.74
CA ASN A 114 7.93 -44.27 56.83
C ASN A 114 9.04 -44.48 57.86
N GLN A 115 9.96 -43.53 57.98
CA GLN A 115 11.03 -43.57 58.97
C GLN A 115 10.48 -43.34 60.39
N GLU A 116 9.59 -42.36 60.60
CA GLU A 116 8.85 -42.19 61.85
C GLU A 116 8.02 -43.43 62.20
N ARG A 117 7.37 -44.07 61.22
CA ARG A 117 6.65 -45.33 61.45
C ARG A 117 7.60 -46.48 61.78
N ALA A 118 8.75 -46.59 61.12
CA ALA A 118 9.74 -47.63 61.38
C ALA A 118 10.41 -47.44 62.74
N GLU A 119 10.73 -46.20 63.11
CA GLU A 119 11.26 -45.81 64.42
C GLU A 119 10.19 -46.02 65.50
N ALA A 120 8.94 -45.61 65.27
CA ALA A 120 7.84 -45.90 66.17
C ALA A 120 7.55 -47.40 66.27
N HIS A 121 7.69 -48.17 65.20
CA HIS A 121 7.51 -49.63 65.23
C HIS A 121 8.68 -50.32 65.94
N MET A 122 9.92 -49.86 65.76
CA MET A 122 11.09 -50.31 66.52
C MET A 122 11.00 -49.89 67.99
N GLU A 123 10.50 -48.69 68.28
CA GLU A 123 10.30 -48.19 69.63
C GLU A 123 9.12 -48.90 70.29
N ILE A 124 8.04 -49.23 69.57
CA ILE A 124 6.93 -50.07 70.05
C ILE A 124 7.40 -51.51 70.25
N GLU A 125 8.24 -52.09 69.38
CA GLU A 125 8.82 -53.43 69.55
C GLU A 125 9.82 -53.47 70.70
N ALA A 126 10.70 -52.46 70.83
CA ALA A 126 11.61 -52.29 71.96
C ALA A 126 10.86 -52.00 73.26
N ARG A 127 9.75 -51.26 73.20
CA ARG A 127 8.86 -50.98 74.33
C ARG A 127 7.93 -52.15 74.63
N LYS A 128 7.59 -53.03 73.68
CA LYS A 128 6.93 -54.33 73.92
C LYS A 128 7.92 -55.29 74.56
N MET A 129 9.16 -55.35 74.11
CA MET A 129 10.25 -56.09 74.77
C MET A 129 10.56 -55.55 76.18
N ARG A 130 10.40 -54.24 76.43
CA ARG A 130 10.52 -53.61 77.76
C ARG A 130 9.23 -53.65 78.60
N LYS A 131 8.04 -53.73 77.99
CA LYS A 131 6.72 -53.80 78.66
C LYS A 131 6.15 -55.23 78.80
N GLU A 132 6.70 -56.22 78.12
CA GLU A 132 6.54 -57.65 78.45
C GLU A 132 7.10 -57.96 79.84
N VAL A 133 7.94 -57.08 80.39
CA VAL A 133 8.40 -57.12 81.79
C VAL A 133 7.67 -56.11 82.70
N GLU A 134 6.94 -55.13 82.15
CA GLU A 134 6.27 -54.11 82.98
C GLU A 134 4.93 -53.61 82.39
N LYS A 135 3.91 -54.43 82.68
CA LYS A 135 2.49 -54.10 82.88
C LYS A 135 1.64 -53.57 81.70
N THR A 136 0.75 -54.45 81.27
CA THR A 136 -0.71 -54.27 81.29
C THR A 136 -1.19 -53.21 82.32
N SER A 137 -1.87 -52.16 81.85
CA SER A 137 -2.82 -51.28 82.61
C SER A 137 -2.79 -49.80 82.21
N THR A 138 -2.44 -49.45 80.97
CA THR A 138 -2.65 -48.08 80.44
C THR A 138 -3.23 -48.06 79.02
N ARG A 139 -3.96 -49.11 78.65
CA ARG A 139 -4.71 -49.18 77.38
C ARG A 139 -6.20 -48.84 77.55
N GLU A 140 -6.67 -48.76 78.79
CA GLU A 140 -8.10 -48.61 79.10
C GLU A 140 -8.59 -47.15 79.05
N ARG A 141 -7.74 -46.17 79.34
CA ARG A 141 -8.16 -44.74 79.42
C ARG A 141 -8.35 -44.06 78.06
N THR A 142 -7.60 -44.44 77.04
CA THR A 142 -7.79 -43.91 75.67
C THR A 142 -8.96 -44.58 74.96
N VAL A 143 -9.19 -45.88 75.23
CA VAL A 143 -10.35 -46.63 74.71
C VAL A 143 -11.66 -46.00 75.21
N LEU A 144 -11.75 -45.62 76.49
CA LEU A 144 -12.94 -44.97 77.06
C LEU A 144 -13.27 -43.60 76.41
N SER A 145 -12.26 -42.83 76.00
CA SER A 145 -12.46 -41.53 75.33
C SER A 145 -13.03 -41.71 73.92
N TYR A 146 -12.53 -42.71 73.18
CA TYR A 146 -13.04 -43.03 71.85
C TYR A 146 -14.43 -43.68 71.96
N GLU A 147 -14.67 -44.59 72.90
CA GLU A 147 -15.99 -45.18 73.16
C GLU A 147 -17.06 -44.13 73.47
N GLN A 148 -16.74 -43.11 74.26
CA GLN A 148 -17.67 -42.01 74.57
C GLN A 148 -17.98 -41.11 73.36
N ALA A 149 -17.01 -40.89 72.46
CA ALA A 149 -17.24 -40.18 71.21
C ALA A 149 -18.09 -41.02 70.24
N PHE A 150 -17.83 -42.32 70.15
CA PHE A 150 -18.60 -43.27 69.34
C PHE A 150 -20.03 -43.47 69.85
N GLU A 151 -20.27 -43.48 71.17
CA GLU A 151 -21.63 -43.54 71.74
C GLU A 151 -22.48 -42.30 71.40
N LYS A 152 -21.88 -41.12 71.37
CA LYS A 152 -22.57 -39.89 70.95
C LYS A 152 -22.97 -39.94 69.49
N ILE A 153 -22.08 -40.45 68.63
CA ILE A 153 -22.36 -40.61 67.19
C ILE A 153 -23.43 -41.69 66.98
N LYS A 154 -23.34 -42.82 67.69
CA LYS A 154 -24.31 -43.93 67.66
C LYS A 154 -25.73 -43.48 68.03
N LYS A 155 -25.88 -42.62 69.04
CA LYS A 155 -27.18 -42.04 69.44
C LYS A 155 -27.75 -41.06 68.42
N ALA A 156 -26.90 -40.33 67.69
CA ALA A 156 -27.33 -39.36 66.69
C ALA A 156 -27.69 -40.00 65.34
N THR A 157 -27.04 -41.11 64.97
CA THR A 157 -27.19 -41.76 63.65
C THR A 157 -28.03 -43.04 63.67
N GLY A 158 -28.24 -43.66 64.83
CA GLY A 158 -29.10 -44.86 65.00
C GLY A 158 -28.52 -46.17 64.46
N ILE A 159 -27.26 -46.19 64.03
CA ILE A 159 -26.60 -47.36 63.42
C ILE A 159 -25.92 -48.19 64.52
N THR A 160 -26.29 -49.47 64.67
CA THR A 160 -25.81 -50.33 65.77
C THR A 160 -24.47 -51.02 65.52
N ASP A 161 -24.04 -51.10 64.26
CA ASP A 161 -22.83 -51.77 63.81
C ASP A 161 -21.69 -50.76 63.56
N ILE A 162 -20.60 -50.91 64.31
CA ILE A 162 -19.47 -49.96 64.33
C ILE A 162 -18.72 -49.97 63.00
N ASP A 163 -18.55 -51.14 62.39
CA ASP A 163 -17.83 -51.27 61.12
C ASP A 163 -18.63 -50.61 59.97
N GLN A 164 -19.96 -50.69 60.00
CA GLN A 164 -20.82 -49.99 59.05
C GLN A 164 -20.80 -48.48 59.20
N LEU A 165 -20.68 -47.97 60.43
CA LEU A 165 -20.58 -46.53 60.69
C LEU A 165 -19.25 -45.97 60.18
N VAL A 166 -18.14 -46.67 60.42
CA VAL A 166 -16.82 -46.29 59.92
C VAL A 166 -16.79 -46.35 58.40
N SER A 167 -17.34 -47.41 57.78
CA SER A 167 -17.44 -47.51 56.32
C SER A 167 -18.24 -46.35 55.72
N LYS A 168 -19.42 -46.04 56.26
CA LYS A 168 -20.22 -44.89 55.79
C LYS A 168 -19.51 -43.55 56.01
N PHE A 169 -18.73 -43.40 57.07
CA PHE A 169 -18.00 -42.16 57.33
C PHE A 169 -16.87 -41.98 56.32
N ILE A 170 -16.15 -43.06 56.00
CA ILE A 170 -15.13 -43.06 54.93
C ILE A 170 -15.78 -42.75 53.59
N ASP A 171 -16.91 -43.40 53.25
CA ASP A 171 -17.62 -43.15 51.98
C ASP A 171 -18.07 -41.68 51.86
N VAL A 172 -18.58 -41.09 52.94
CA VAL A 172 -19.00 -39.68 52.98
C VAL A 172 -17.81 -38.73 52.96
N GLU A 173 -16.69 -39.09 53.61
CA GLU A 173 -15.46 -38.31 53.59
C GLU A 173 -14.82 -38.32 52.20
N ASP A 174 -14.79 -39.47 51.52
CA ASP A 174 -14.32 -39.60 50.14
C ASP A 174 -15.20 -38.81 49.17
N GLN A 175 -16.53 -38.84 49.35
CA GLN A 175 -17.45 -38.01 48.57
C GLN A 175 -17.24 -36.52 48.82
N ASN A 176 -17.04 -36.10 50.07
CA ASN A 176 -16.74 -34.72 50.42
C ASN A 176 -15.39 -34.26 49.85
N PHE A 177 -14.39 -35.13 49.89
CA PHE A 177 -13.07 -34.85 49.33
C PHE A 177 -13.16 -34.68 47.81
N ALA A 178 -13.92 -35.55 47.14
CA ALA A 178 -14.19 -35.42 45.71
C ALA A 178 -14.93 -34.11 45.37
N LEU A 179 -15.96 -33.75 46.16
CA LEU A 179 -16.68 -32.48 45.99
C LEU A 179 -15.77 -31.26 46.22
N PHE A 180 -14.92 -31.30 47.24
CA PHE A 180 -13.99 -30.23 47.55
C PHE A 180 -12.98 -30.02 46.41
N ASN A 181 -12.44 -31.11 45.87
CA ASN A 181 -11.55 -31.04 44.70
C ASN A 181 -12.28 -30.49 43.47
N PHE A 182 -13.51 -30.93 43.22
CA PHE A 182 -14.31 -30.43 42.11
C PHE A 182 -14.63 -28.93 42.25
N VAL A 183 -14.96 -28.45 43.45
CA VAL A 183 -15.15 -27.02 43.72
C VAL A 183 -13.86 -26.22 43.50
N ASN A 184 -12.71 -26.77 43.88
CA ASN A 184 -11.42 -26.11 43.64
C ASN A 184 -11.07 -26.06 42.14
N GLU A 185 -11.33 -27.13 41.40
CA GLU A 185 -11.15 -27.16 39.94
C GLU A 185 -12.06 -26.14 39.25
N LEU A 186 -13.34 -26.09 39.62
CA LEU A 186 -14.28 -25.09 39.10
C LEU A 186 -13.84 -23.67 39.43
N ASN A 187 -13.33 -23.41 40.63
CA ASN A 187 -12.82 -22.09 40.99
C ASN A 187 -11.58 -21.72 40.16
N ALA A 188 -10.67 -22.67 39.91
CA ALA A 188 -9.53 -22.44 39.04
C ALA A 188 -9.95 -22.16 37.58
N GLU A 189 -10.98 -22.87 37.10
CA GLU A 189 -11.55 -22.64 35.78
C GLU A 189 -12.23 -21.26 35.69
N ILE A 190 -12.96 -20.85 36.73
CA ILE A 190 -13.58 -19.52 36.83
C ILE A 190 -12.52 -18.41 36.74
N GLU A 191 -11.41 -18.53 37.47
CA GLU A 191 -10.31 -17.55 37.41
C GLU A 191 -9.69 -17.51 36.00
N THR A 192 -9.45 -18.68 35.40
CA THR A 192 -8.91 -18.76 34.03
C THR A 192 -9.84 -18.11 33.01
N VAL A 193 -11.16 -18.29 33.15
CA VAL A 193 -12.15 -17.67 32.27
C VAL A 193 -12.23 -16.16 32.52
N ARG A 194 -12.14 -15.69 33.77
CA ARG A 194 -12.08 -14.26 34.09
C ARG A 194 -10.86 -13.58 33.49
N ASP A 195 -9.69 -14.22 33.56
CA ASP A 195 -8.46 -13.71 32.94
C ASP A 195 -8.61 -13.59 31.42
N LYS A 196 -9.18 -14.61 30.77
CA LYS A 196 -9.49 -14.56 29.33
C LYS A 196 -10.47 -13.46 28.98
N ILE A 197 -11.52 -13.27 29.78
CA ILE A 197 -12.47 -12.16 29.58
C ILE A 197 -11.75 -10.82 29.69
N SER A 198 -10.89 -10.64 30.70
CA SER A 198 -10.11 -9.42 30.90
C SER A 198 -9.20 -9.13 29.70
N GLN A 199 -8.45 -10.12 29.23
CA GLN A 199 -7.58 -9.99 28.05
C GLN A 199 -8.38 -9.61 26.80
N VAL A 200 -9.49 -10.29 26.54
CA VAL A 200 -10.34 -9.98 25.38
C VAL A 200 -10.94 -8.57 25.49
N THR A 201 -11.34 -8.13 26.68
CA THR A 201 -11.84 -6.76 26.86
C THR A 201 -10.75 -5.70 26.63
N GLU A 202 -9.51 -5.95 27.06
CA GLU A 202 -8.39 -5.05 26.79
C GLU A 202 -8.07 -4.97 25.28
N GLU A 203 -8.10 -6.11 24.59
CA GLU A 203 -7.93 -6.14 23.14
C GLU A 203 -9.05 -5.38 22.42
N ILE A 204 -10.30 -5.55 22.83
CA ILE A 204 -11.44 -4.81 22.26
C ILE A 204 -11.25 -3.30 22.42
N GLU A 205 -10.85 -2.81 23.61
CA GLU A 205 -10.62 -1.39 23.83
C GLU A 205 -9.45 -0.85 23.00
N LYS A 206 -8.37 -1.63 22.85
CA LYS A 206 -7.26 -1.29 21.97
C LYS A 206 -7.69 -1.17 20.50
N PHE A 207 -8.49 -2.13 20.00
CA PHE A 207 -8.99 -2.09 18.63
C PHE A 207 -9.99 -0.96 18.40
N LYS A 208 -10.84 -0.63 19.39
CA LYS A 208 -11.71 0.56 19.31
C LYS A 208 -10.91 1.85 19.21
N GLY A 209 -9.88 2.02 20.04
CA GLY A 209 -9.00 3.20 19.99
C GLY A 209 -8.31 3.34 18.63
N GLN A 210 -7.75 2.25 18.11
CA GLN A 210 -7.13 2.23 16.78
C GLN A 210 -8.15 2.48 15.66
N GLY A 211 -9.38 1.97 15.80
CA GLY A 211 -10.47 2.18 14.85
C GLY A 211 -10.85 3.65 14.72
N VAL A 212 -10.97 4.37 15.83
CA VAL A 212 -11.30 5.81 15.82
C VAL A 212 -10.19 6.62 15.14
N GLU A 213 -8.91 6.38 15.49
CA GLU A 213 -7.80 7.12 14.89
C GLU A 213 -7.67 6.84 13.37
N MET A 214 -7.89 5.59 12.95
CA MET A 214 -7.90 5.21 11.53
C MET A 214 -9.10 5.82 10.79
N GLU A 215 -10.27 5.88 11.42
CA GLU A 215 -11.47 6.46 10.83
C GLU A 215 -11.34 7.99 10.67
N GLU A 216 -10.73 8.67 11.64
CA GLU A 216 -10.41 10.10 11.53
C GLU A 216 -9.43 10.39 10.40
N LYS A 217 -8.35 9.61 10.29
CA LYS A 217 -7.38 9.71 9.18
C LYS A 217 -8.04 9.45 7.84
N ARG A 218 -8.88 8.41 7.75
CA ARG A 218 -9.63 8.09 6.53
C ARG A 218 -10.58 9.21 6.15
N ARG A 219 -11.30 9.82 7.11
CA ARG A 219 -12.15 11.00 6.87
C ARG A 219 -11.37 12.23 6.43
N ALA A 220 -10.15 12.44 6.94
CA ALA A 220 -9.29 13.53 6.49
C ALA A 220 -8.90 13.33 5.02
N ILE A 221 -8.39 12.14 4.67
CA ILE A 221 -7.99 11.80 3.30
C ILE A 221 -9.17 11.94 2.32
N LEU A 222 -10.36 11.46 2.69
CA LEU A 222 -11.55 11.60 1.85
C LEU A 222 -11.91 13.07 1.60
N ARG A 223 -11.87 13.92 2.63
CA ARG A 223 -12.13 15.36 2.47
C ARG A 223 -11.11 16.04 1.56
N ASP A 224 -9.83 15.68 1.69
CA ASP A 224 -8.77 16.24 0.85
C ASP A 224 -8.94 15.81 -0.62
N LEU A 225 -9.29 14.54 -0.85
CA LEU A 225 -9.58 14.02 -2.20
C LEU A 225 -10.83 14.66 -2.81
N GLU A 226 -11.89 14.86 -2.03
CA GLU A 226 -13.10 15.56 -2.48
C GLU A 226 -12.82 17.02 -2.86
N ALA A 227 -12.00 17.71 -2.06
CA ALA A 227 -11.59 19.08 -2.35
C ALA A 227 -10.73 19.18 -3.63
N GLU A 228 -9.79 18.26 -3.80
CA GLU A 228 -8.95 18.21 -5.00
C GLU A 228 -9.76 17.85 -6.25
N LEU A 229 -10.71 16.92 -6.13
CA LEU A 229 -11.63 16.58 -7.22
C LEU A 229 -12.48 17.79 -7.63
N ALA A 230 -13.05 18.52 -6.67
CA ALA A 230 -13.82 19.73 -6.95
C ALA A 230 -12.96 20.80 -7.65
N ARG A 231 -11.71 20.99 -7.24
CA ARG A 231 -10.77 21.92 -7.88
C ARG A 231 -10.47 21.53 -9.33
N VAL A 232 -10.18 20.26 -9.57
CA VAL A 232 -9.89 19.74 -10.92
C VAL A 232 -11.11 19.83 -11.82
N GLU A 233 -12.31 19.55 -11.31
CA GLU A 233 -13.56 19.70 -12.06
C GLU A 233 -13.83 21.16 -12.44
N GLU A 234 -13.57 22.11 -11.54
CA GLU A 234 -13.68 23.54 -11.82
C GLU A 234 -12.71 23.98 -12.91
N GLU A 235 -11.42 23.60 -12.79
CA GLU A 235 -10.40 23.88 -13.80
C GLU A 235 -10.74 23.27 -15.17
N ALA A 236 -11.19 22.01 -15.19
CA ALA A 236 -11.65 21.35 -16.41
C ALA A 236 -12.83 22.09 -17.05
N GLY A 237 -13.80 22.52 -16.23
CA GLY A 237 -14.93 23.34 -16.67
C GLY A 237 -14.51 24.68 -17.26
N GLU A 238 -13.50 25.35 -16.67
CA GLU A 238 -12.94 26.58 -17.25
C GLU A 238 -12.27 26.32 -18.60
N PHE A 239 -11.45 25.27 -18.71
CA PHE A 239 -10.81 24.91 -19.98
C PHE A 239 -11.83 24.58 -21.06
N GLU A 240 -12.91 23.87 -20.73
CA GLU A 240 -13.97 23.56 -21.68
C GLU A 240 -14.71 24.83 -22.15
N ARG A 241 -15.01 25.78 -21.24
CA ARG A 241 -15.61 27.07 -21.62
C ARG A 241 -14.67 27.88 -22.53
N ARG A 242 -13.37 27.93 -22.21
CA ARG A 242 -12.37 28.60 -23.06
C ARG A 242 -12.27 27.93 -24.42
N PHE A 243 -12.26 26.61 -24.47
CA PHE A 243 -12.23 25.85 -25.71
C PHE A 243 -13.46 26.17 -26.58
N LYS A 244 -14.68 26.07 -26.02
CA LYS A 244 -15.92 26.42 -26.73
C LYS A 244 -15.90 27.85 -27.28
N THR A 245 -15.40 28.80 -26.50
CA THR A 245 -15.29 30.21 -26.92
C THR A 245 -14.30 30.36 -28.08
N SER A 246 -13.12 29.75 -27.97
CA SER A 246 -12.10 29.78 -29.03
C SER A 246 -12.53 29.06 -30.30
N THR A 247 -13.24 27.93 -30.20
CA THR A 247 -13.79 27.24 -31.36
C THR A 247 -14.84 28.11 -32.05
N ALA A 248 -15.74 28.73 -31.28
CA ALA A 248 -16.76 29.63 -31.84
C ALA A 248 -16.13 30.85 -32.54
N THR A 249 -15.04 31.44 -32.01
CA THR A 249 -14.34 32.53 -32.69
C THR A 249 -13.64 32.05 -33.97
N VAL A 250 -13.05 30.87 -33.98
CA VAL A 250 -12.45 30.27 -35.19
C VAL A 250 -13.51 30.00 -36.25
N GLU A 251 -14.67 29.43 -35.90
CA GLU A 251 -15.78 29.20 -36.83
C GLU A 251 -16.31 30.51 -37.43
N GLN A 252 -16.44 31.57 -36.61
CA GLN A 252 -16.81 32.90 -37.08
C GLN A 252 -15.76 33.48 -38.05
N LEU A 253 -14.47 33.29 -37.77
CA LEU A 253 -13.39 33.73 -38.66
C LEU A 253 -13.42 32.97 -39.98
N LEU A 254 -13.58 31.65 -39.97
CA LEU A 254 -13.68 30.83 -41.18
C LEU A 254 -14.85 31.30 -42.07
N THR A 255 -16.01 31.52 -41.46
CA THR A 255 -17.20 32.02 -42.16
C THR A 255 -16.99 33.44 -42.70
N GLY A 256 -16.33 34.30 -41.92
CA GLY A 256 -16.01 35.67 -42.32
C GLY A 256 -15.04 35.73 -43.51
N VAL A 257 -13.98 34.92 -43.48
CA VAL A 257 -13.00 34.81 -44.57
C VAL A 257 -13.66 34.27 -45.84
N ASP A 258 -14.50 33.24 -45.72
CA ASP A 258 -15.27 32.69 -46.86
C ASP A 258 -16.20 33.74 -47.49
N SER A 259 -16.91 34.53 -46.66
CA SER A 259 -17.75 35.62 -47.14
C SER A 259 -16.93 36.71 -47.86
N VAL A 260 -15.76 37.08 -47.34
CA VAL A 260 -14.92 38.12 -47.98
C VAL A 260 -14.36 37.58 -49.29
N PHE A 261 -13.84 36.36 -49.30
CA PHE A 261 -13.31 35.69 -50.49
C PHE A 261 -14.34 35.63 -51.63
N THR A 262 -15.59 35.30 -51.29
CA THR A 262 -16.69 35.28 -52.26
C THR A 262 -17.06 36.69 -52.74
N LYS A 263 -17.15 37.68 -51.85
CA LYS A 263 -17.52 39.06 -52.20
C LYS A 263 -16.45 39.80 -53.01
N THR A 264 -15.18 39.53 -52.78
CA THR A 264 -14.08 40.13 -53.56
C THR A 264 -13.89 39.49 -54.93
N GLY A 265 -14.66 38.43 -55.25
CA GLY A 265 -14.60 37.73 -56.54
C GLY A 265 -13.28 37.00 -56.75
N CYS A 266 -12.68 36.49 -55.67
CA CYS A 266 -11.43 35.74 -55.77
C CYS A 266 -11.64 34.42 -56.53
N ASP A 267 -10.70 34.08 -57.41
CA ASP A 267 -10.81 32.89 -58.25
C ASP A 267 -10.57 31.61 -57.42
N SER A 268 -11.64 30.87 -57.18
CA SER A 268 -11.62 29.61 -56.42
C SER A 268 -10.80 28.52 -57.13
N SER A 269 -10.62 28.60 -58.45
CA SER A 269 -9.91 27.59 -59.23
C SER A 269 -8.40 27.60 -58.97
N ALA A 270 -7.80 28.79 -58.78
CA ALA A 270 -6.38 28.96 -58.51
C ALA A 270 -5.97 28.35 -57.16
N ILE A 271 -6.81 28.53 -56.13
CA ILE A 271 -6.58 27.95 -54.80
C ILE A 271 -6.86 26.45 -54.79
N THR A 272 -7.95 26.00 -55.41
CA THR A 272 -8.33 24.57 -55.43
C THR A 272 -7.29 23.71 -56.14
N SER A 273 -6.64 24.25 -57.19
CA SER A 273 -5.50 23.60 -57.85
C SER A 273 -4.23 23.56 -56.98
N LEU A 274 -4.00 24.57 -56.14
CA LEU A 274 -2.84 24.64 -55.23
C LEU A 274 -3.01 23.71 -54.01
N LEU A 275 -4.25 23.54 -53.54
CA LEU A 275 -4.61 22.74 -52.36
C LEU A 275 -4.96 21.28 -52.69
N GLY A 276 -4.75 20.83 -53.94
CA GLY A 276 -4.91 19.43 -54.33
C GLY A 276 -6.36 18.92 -54.32
N GLY A 277 -7.35 19.79 -54.58
CA GLY A 277 -8.76 19.41 -54.67
C GLY A 277 -9.57 19.52 -53.37
N HIS A 278 -8.96 19.97 -52.27
CA HIS A 278 -9.71 20.34 -51.06
C HIS A 278 -10.31 21.74 -51.23
N SER A 279 -11.64 21.80 -51.40
CA SER A 279 -12.41 23.04 -51.53
C SER A 279 -12.99 23.46 -50.19
N GLY A 280 -12.97 24.75 -49.89
CA GLY A 280 -13.52 25.34 -48.65
C GLY A 280 -12.45 25.92 -47.72
N VAL A 281 -12.84 26.94 -46.95
CA VAL A 281 -12.00 27.56 -45.93
C VAL A 281 -12.07 26.70 -44.66
N THR A 282 -10.95 26.06 -44.32
CA THR A 282 -10.77 25.23 -43.12
C THR A 282 -9.62 25.78 -42.27
N GLU A 283 -9.48 25.34 -41.02
CA GLU A 283 -8.38 25.80 -40.14
C GLU A 283 -6.99 25.61 -40.75
N THR A 284 -6.80 24.57 -41.56
CA THR A 284 -5.52 24.26 -42.23
C THR A 284 -5.30 25.06 -43.52
N THR A 285 -6.36 25.61 -44.10
CA THR A 285 -6.33 26.30 -45.41
C THR A 285 -6.59 27.80 -45.30
N ILE A 286 -7.05 28.29 -44.14
CA ILE A 286 -7.45 29.68 -43.90
C ILE A 286 -6.37 30.70 -44.27
N LEU A 287 -5.09 30.39 -43.99
CA LEU A 287 -3.97 31.28 -44.30
C LEU A 287 -3.76 31.44 -45.80
N GLN A 288 -3.95 30.36 -46.57
CA GLN A 288 -3.83 30.37 -48.02
C GLN A 288 -4.98 31.17 -48.65
N TYR A 289 -6.21 31.03 -48.15
CA TYR A 289 -7.34 31.86 -48.59
C TYR A 289 -7.13 33.34 -48.26
N LEU A 290 -6.67 33.67 -47.05
CA LEU A 290 -6.35 35.05 -46.66
C LEU A 290 -5.29 35.69 -47.54
N GLY A 291 -4.22 34.96 -47.90
CA GLY A 291 -3.17 35.49 -48.78
C GLY A 291 -3.69 35.85 -50.18
N VAL A 292 -4.65 35.11 -50.72
CA VAL A 292 -5.28 35.43 -52.01
C VAL A 292 -6.24 36.60 -51.89
N VAL A 293 -7.02 36.66 -50.80
CA VAL A 293 -7.85 37.85 -50.50
C VAL A 293 -6.98 39.10 -50.39
N GLU A 294 -5.82 39.02 -49.73
CA GLU A 294 -4.86 40.11 -49.60
C GLU A 294 -4.35 40.57 -50.97
N GLN A 295 -3.90 39.63 -51.81
CA GLN A 295 -3.44 39.95 -53.17
C GLN A 295 -4.52 40.68 -53.97
N LYS A 296 -5.75 40.14 -53.97
CA LYS A 296 -6.86 40.73 -54.71
C LYS A 296 -7.28 42.09 -54.17
N THR A 297 -7.27 42.27 -52.85
CA THR A 297 -7.56 43.56 -52.22
C THR A 297 -6.51 44.60 -52.59
N ASN A 298 -5.23 44.24 -52.61
CA ASN A 298 -4.14 45.13 -53.05
C ASN A 298 -4.28 45.51 -54.52
N GLU A 299 -4.65 44.59 -55.41
CA GLU A 299 -4.96 44.88 -56.82
C GLU A 299 -6.11 45.90 -56.96
N LEU A 300 -7.20 45.71 -56.21
CA LEU A 300 -8.34 46.63 -56.20
C LEU A 300 -7.97 48.02 -55.65
N LEU A 301 -7.15 48.09 -54.60
CA LEU A 301 -6.67 49.37 -54.06
C LEU A 301 -5.78 50.12 -55.05
N GLN A 302 -4.92 49.41 -55.78
CA GLN A 302 -4.11 50.02 -56.85
C GLN A 302 -4.98 50.56 -57.98
N LEU A 303 -6.02 49.82 -58.39
CA LEU A 303 -6.99 50.30 -59.38
C LEU A 303 -7.76 51.53 -58.88
N GLN A 304 -8.19 51.53 -57.63
CA GLN A 304 -8.87 52.70 -57.04
C GLN A 304 -7.94 53.91 -56.97
N ALA A 305 -6.68 53.73 -56.57
CA ALA A 305 -5.68 54.80 -56.54
C ALA A 305 -5.44 55.37 -57.95
N PHE A 306 -5.40 54.51 -58.97
CA PHE A 306 -5.28 54.93 -60.37
C PHE A 306 -6.51 55.72 -60.84
N ILE A 307 -7.72 55.25 -60.52
CA ILE A 307 -8.97 55.96 -60.86
C ILE A 307 -9.01 57.34 -60.17
N LYS A 308 -8.73 57.40 -58.87
CA LYS A 308 -8.67 58.68 -58.13
C LYS A 308 -7.62 59.64 -58.69
N ALA A 309 -6.44 59.13 -59.06
CA ALA A 309 -5.40 59.95 -59.68
C ALA A 309 -5.87 60.52 -61.03
N LYS A 310 -6.62 59.73 -61.81
CA LYS A 310 -7.22 60.16 -63.08
C LYS A 310 -8.33 61.20 -62.88
N GLU A 311 -9.20 61.02 -61.87
CA GLU A 311 -10.24 62.00 -61.51
C GLU A 311 -9.67 63.30 -60.93
N SER A 312 -8.59 63.23 -60.14
CA SER A 312 -7.88 64.43 -59.64
C SER A 312 -7.01 65.12 -60.70
N GLY A 313 -6.76 64.43 -61.82
CA GLY A 313 -6.01 64.94 -62.96
C GLY A 313 -6.88 65.50 -64.07
N ASP A 314 -8.20 65.51 -63.89
CA ASP A 314 -9.17 66.13 -64.80
C ASP A 314 -9.62 67.49 -64.21
N PRO A 315 -8.94 68.60 -64.54
CA PRO A 315 -9.57 69.90 -64.48
C PRO A 315 -10.56 69.99 -65.65
N GLU A 316 -11.80 69.52 -65.45
CA GLU A 316 -12.88 69.92 -66.33
C GLU A 316 -13.22 71.40 -66.07
N GLN A 317 -12.89 72.20 -67.09
CA GLN A 317 -13.34 73.57 -67.43
C GLN A 317 -12.62 74.76 -66.80
#